data_AF-A0A9P1GG17-F1
#
_entry.id   AF-A0A9P1GG17-F1
#
_cell.length_a   1.000
_cell.length_b   1.000
_cell.length_c   1.000
_cell.angle_alpha   90.00
_cell.angle_beta   90.00
_cell.angle_gamma   90.00
#
_symmetry.space_group_name_H-M   'P 1'
#
loop_
_entity.id
_entity.type
_entity.pdbx_description
1 polymer ?
#
loop_
_entity_poly.entity_id
_entity_poly.type
_entity_poly.pdbx_seq_one_letter_code
_entity_poly.pdbx_strand_id
1 'polypeptide(L)'
;MLDGFAQHPEQYVGLTTKPGYLVLKNSSASNAKAQRSPGAQKIAPAKIDWSGAKNEKWQFDAITGPGSFTYKTKPKINKRQGSISEGINRVKKNPQLYEGVHFQTEMKNWPVDQQSYDLILRSGSGYRFLAGQSPNFTFIQAKYFALTPYDEIRMTPDDYTDSMSYKGHKCGKPLHPGRGQGLCDVPHIQLIGDVHPEDIAQGHVGDCWLLCAMSALSEFHGAVQKLLQRTPYFKSLPANKPQTYTVTLYDLESWHPVDIEVDERLCTLPDSSGILGCFPCLHGELWPCYVEKAVAIHCGGWDQIEGGQPTHAWRLLTGCRYQYTFTNSGQGFECFGTFNPNTNEWDSMSNSPHGTKGVWPMKWPEVGGGGELGLKCQQDEMFQKMCAWDAASYMMALGTRSGSNSSSVNGIIDGHAYTLITCLNNVAGSGHDLVKLRNPWGEGECTSSMWTDDGCGWEQFPEVKEVCDPVKANDGVFWLSSDEMFKYFPTIYLCAMNMSEFVQ
;
A
#
# COMPACT_ATOMS: atom_id res chain seq x y z
N MET A 1 -50.70 25.77 -38.31
CA MET A 1 -49.90 24.73 -38.99
C MET A 1 -49.21 23.97 -37.86
N LEU A 2 -49.81 23.02 -37.14
CA LEU A 2 -50.61 21.85 -37.52
C LEU A 2 -50.03 21.02 -38.65
N ASP A 3 -49.91 19.73 -38.32
CA ASP A 3 -49.62 18.52 -39.10
C ASP A 3 -48.13 18.24 -39.40
N GLY A 4 -47.58 17.03 -39.20
CA GLY A 4 -48.17 15.74 -38.85
C GLY A 4 -47.24 14.59 -39.31
N PHE A 5 -47.61 13.36 -38.92
CA PHE A 5 -47.07 12.04 -39.31
C PHE A 5 -45.87 11.50 -38.52
N ALA A 6 -45.85 10.25 -38.03
CA ALA A 6 -46.88 9.22 -37.86
C ALA A 6 -46.27 8.09 -36.99
N GLN A 7 -47.11 7.41 -36.22
CA GLN A 7 -46.80 6.16 -35.52
C GLN A 7 -46.57 5.01 -36.51
N HIS A 8 -45.74 4.02 -36.15
CA HIS A 8 -46.08 2.58 -36.12
C HIS A 8 -44.88 1.73 -35.59
N PRO A 9 -45.12 0.48 -35.12
CA PRO A 9 -44.54 -0.06 -33.89
C PRO A 9 -43.64 -1.31 -34.10
N GLU A 10 -43.10 -1.82 -33.00
CA GLU A 10 -42.60 -3.19 -32.77
C GLU A 10 -41.53 -3.77 -33.72
N GLN A 11 -40.30 -3.93 -33.20
CA GLN A 11 -39.61 -5.23 -33.24
C GLN A 11 -38.82 -5.42 -31.93
N TYR A 12 -39.50 -6.03 -30.96
CA TYR A 12 -38.87 -6.66 -29.80
C TYR A 12 -38.29 -8.00 -30.24
N VAL A 13 -36.97 -8.17 -30.15
CA VAL A 13 -36.36 -9.50 -30.07
C VAL A 13 -36.02 -9.71 -28.60
N GLY A 14 -36.82 -10.55 -27.94
CA GLY A 14 -36.72 -10.84 -26.54
C GLY A 14 -35.48 -11.67 -26.21
N LEU A 15 -34.75 -11.23 -25.17
CA LEU A 15 -34.05 -12.13 -24.26
C LEU A 15 -34.66 -11.88 -22.88
N THR A 16 -35.37 -12.89 -22.41
CA THR A 16 -36.03 -12.92 -21.11
C THR A 16 -35.01 -13.03 -19.99
N THR A 17 -34.87 -11.98 -19.20
CA THR A 17 -34.37 -12.04 -17.82
C THR A 17 -35.42 -11.41 -16.90
N LYS A 18 -35.57 -11.97 -15.69
CA LYS A 18 -36.63 -11.70 -14.70
C LYS A 18 -36.88 -10.20 -14.42
N PRO A 19 -38.11 -9.81 -13.99
CA PRO A 19 -38.52 -8.41 -13.92
C PRO A 19 -38.06 -7.73 -12.63
N GLY A 20 -37.47 -6.54 -12.77
CA GLY A 20 -37.24 -5.59 -11.68
C GLY A 20 -35.84 -5.00 -11.71
N TYR A 21 -35.76 -3.69 -11.90
CA TYR A 21 -34.56 -2.82 -11.98
C TYR A 21 -33.91 -2.65 -13.37
N LEU A 22 -34.29 -1.53 -13.99
CA LEU A 22 -33.59 -0.89 -15.09
C LEU A 22 -32.17 -0.49 -14.64
N VAL A 23 -31.14 -1.02 -15.29
CA VAL A 23 -29.84 -0.37 -15.31
C VAL A 23 -30.02 0.95 -16.06
N LEU A 24 -30.10 2.06 -15.32
CA LEU A 24 -30.08 3.39 -15.91
C LEU A 24 -28.71 3.60 -16.58
N LYS A 25 -28.66 3.43 -17.90
CA LYS A 25 -27.59 4.02 -18.72
C LYS A 25 -27.75 5.54 -18.61
N ASN A 26 -26.98 6.17 -17.73
CA ASN A 26 -26.89 7.62 -17.69
C ASN A 26 -26.32 8.13 -19.03
N SER A 27 -27.19 8.72 -19.84
CA SER A 27 -26.86 9.34 -21.11
C SER A 27 -26.61 10.83 -20.91
N SER A 28 -25.40 11.23 -20.48
CA SER A 28 -24.77 12.54 -20.77
C SER A 28 -23.52 12.80 -19.89
N ALA A 29 -22.51 11.96 -20.01
CA ALA A 29 -21.10 12.27 -19.77
C ALA A 29 -20.33 11.03 -20.24
N SER A 30 -19.18 11.21 -20.89
CA SER A 30 -18.29 10.08 -21.18
C SER A 30 -17.74 9.52 -19.86
N ASN A 31 -18.51 8.66 -19.18
CA ASN A 31 -18.07 7.92 -17.99
C ASN A 31 -17.11 6.81 -18.43
N ALA A 32 -15.94 7.19 -18.93
CA ALA A 32 -14.83 6.27 -19.07
C ALA A 32 -14.36 5.90 -17.66
N LYS A 33 -14.35 4.60 -17.34
CA LYS A 33 -13.79 4.09 -16.08
C LYS A 33 -12.37 4.63 -15.93
N ALA A 34 -12.02 5.10 -14.74
CA ALA A 34 -10.68 5.60 -14.46
C ALA A 34 -9.65 4.55 -14.85
N GLN A 35 -8.57 4.99 -15.51
CA GLN A 35 -7.49 4.09 -15.86
C GLN A 35 -6.88 3.55 -14.57
N ARG A 36 -6.88 2.22 -14.43
CA ARG A 36 -6.20 1.55 -13.32
C ARG A 36 -4.70 1.72 -13.48
N SER A 37 -3.98 1.87 -12.36
CA SER A 37 -2.52 1.99 -12.39
C SER A 37 -1.91 0.77 -13.10
N PRO A 38 -0.98 0.96 -14.07
CA PRO A 38 -0.29 -0.15 -14.73
C PRO A 38 0.40 -1.08 -13.73
N GLY A 39 0.87 -0.49 -12.62
CA GLY A 39 1.35 -1.19 -11.45
C GLY A 39 0.37 -2.26 -10.99
N ALA A 40 -0.88 -1.90 -10.65
CA ALA A 40 -1.86 -2.77 -9.97
C ALA A 40 -2.14 -4.15 -10.62
N GLN A 41 -1.63 -4.41 -11.83
CA GLN A 41 -1.68 -5.69 -12.52
C GLN A 41 -0.42 -6.56 -12.33
N LYS A 42 0.62 -6.14 -11.58
CA LYS A 42 1.81 -6.99 -11.37
C LYS A 42 1.43 -8.24 -10.57
N ILE A 43 2.06 -9.35 -10.95
CA ILE A 43 1.62 -10.74 -10.69
C ILE A 43 2.63 -11.49 -9.80
N ALA A 44 3.76 -10.88 -9.45
CA ALA A 44 4.85 -11.60 -8.77
C ALA A 44 5.54 -10.75 -7.72
N PRO A 45 5.89 -11.36 -6.56
CA PRO A 45 6.60 -10.67 -5.49
C PRO A 45 7.91 -10.11 -6.03
N ALA A 46 8.03 -8.82 -5.86
CA ALA A 46 8.97 -8.03 -6.60
C ALA A 46 10.39 -8.23 -5.97
N LYS A 47 11.44 -8.33 -6.80
CA LYS A 47 12.85 -8.55 -6.37
C LYS A 47 13.66 -7.29 -6.62
N ILE A 48 14.66 -7.02 -5.78
CA ILE A 48 15.58 -5.90 -6.05
C ILE A 48 16.17 -6.04 -7.45
N ASP A 49 15.89 -5.05 -8.29
CA ASP A 49 16.52 -4.93 -9.59
C ASP A 49 17.84 -4.17 -9.44
N TRP A 50 18.93 -4.89 -9.67
CA TRP A 50 20.28 -4.32 -9.70
C TRP A 50 20.71 -3.88 -11.11
N SER A 51 19.82 -3.95 -12.10
CA SER A 51 20.06 -3.31 -13.39
C SER A 51 20.34 -1.82 -13.18
N GLY A 52 21.27 -1.24 -13.92
CA GLY A 52 21.67 0.16 -13.73
C GLY A 52 22.56 0.44 -12.49
N ALA A 53 22.88 -0.55 -11.66
CA ALA A 53 23.87 -0.38 -10.59
C ALA A 53 25.24 -0.01 -11.16
N LYS A 54 25.83 1.08 -10.65
CA LYS A 54 27.12 1.59 -11.10
C LYS A 54 28.26 1.07 -10.23
N ASN A 55 29.35 0.63 -10.83
CA ASN A 55 30.47 0.01 -10.12
C ASN A 55 31.12 0.96 -9.10
N GLU A 56 31.23 2.23 -9.43
CA GLU A 56 31.80 3.29 -8.58
C GLU A 56 30.95 3.61 -7.33
N LYS A 57 29.69 3.17 -7.30
CA LYS A 57 28.77 3.36 -6.17
C LYS A 57 28.84 2.23 -5.13
N TRP A 58 29.64 1.19 -5.37
CA TRP A 58 29.86 0.12 -4.41
C TRP A 58 31.03 0.41 -3.50
N GLN A 59 30.83 0.24 -2.20
CA GLN A 59 31.89 0.23 -1.19
C GLN A 59 31.99 -1.14 -0.53
N PHE A 60 33.18 -1.46 -0.03
CA PHE A 60 33.50 -2.77 0.54
C PHE A 60 34.13 -2.60 1.91
N ASP A 61 33.29 -2.65 2.94
CA ASP A 61 33.70 -2.39 4.32
C ASP A 61 34.09 -3.68 5.02
N ALA A 62 35.23 -3.66 5.73
CA ALA A 62 35.63 -4.77 6.58
C ALA A 62 35.02 -4.59 7.98
N ILE A 63 34.20 -5.55 8.39
CA ILE A 63 33.61 -5.60 9.73
C ILE A 63 34.21 -6.79 10.46
N THR A 64 34.77 -6.56 11.65
CA THR A 64 35.35 -7.62 12.49
C THR A 64 34.50 -7.88 13.72
N GLY A 65 34.41 -9.13 14.13
CA GLY A 65 33.59 -9.53 15.26
C GLY A 65 33.70 -11.01 15.62
N PRO A 66 32.90 -11.47 16.59
CA PRO A 66 33.00 -12.83 17.13
C PRO A 66 32.52 -13.93 16.16
N GLY A 67 32.01 -13.56 14.97
CA GLY A 67 31.50 -14.50 13.96
C GLY A 67 29.99 -14.69 13.97
N SER A 68 29.28 -14.06 14.92
CA SER A 68 27.82 -14.10 15.00
C SER A 68 27.17 -13.12 14.03
N PHE A 69 25.98 -13.48 13.57
CA PHE A 69 25.17 -12.69 12.65
C PHE A 69 23.68 -12.89 12.95
N THR A 70 22.84 -11.95 12.52
CA THR A 70 21.38 -12.03 12.58
C THR A 70 20.78 -12.03 11.17
N TYR A 71 19.54 -12.50 11.05
CA TYR A 71 18.78 -12.50 9.80
C TYR A 71 17.27 -12.52 10.08
N LYS A 72 16.47 -12.05 9.12
CA LYS A 72 15.00 -12.17 9.12
C LYS A 72 14.55 -13.52 8.56
N THR A 73 15.11 -13.92 7.42
CA THR A 73 14.88 -15.24 6.80
C THR A 73 16.21 -15.96 6.60
N LYS A 74 16.18 -17.29 6.47
CA LYS A 74 17.41 -18.09 6.41
C LYS A 74 18.30 -17.63 5.22
N PRO A 75 19.55 -17.17 5.48
CA PRO A 75 20.42 -16.67 4.43
C PRO A 75 20.90 -17.80 3.51
N LYS A 76 21.09 -17.48 2.23
CA LYS A 76 21.74 -18.38 1.27
C LYS A 76 23.26 -18.20 1.38
N ILE A 77 23.92 -19.20 1.97
CA ILE A 77 25.36 -19.18 2.22
C ILE A 77 26.04 -20.26 1.38
N ASN A 78 27.00 -19.84 0.55
CA ASN A 78 27.82 -20.73 -0.26
C ASN A 78 29.21 -20.84 0.35
N LYS A 79 29.43 -21.92 1.12
CA LYS A 79 30.73 -22.25 1.72
C LYS A 79 31.71 -22.70 0.65
N ARG A 80 32.96 -22.21 0.70
CA ARG A 80 34.03 -22.61 -0.23
C ARG A 80 35.36 -22.78 0.51
N GLN A 81 36.17 -23.69 -0.01
CA GLN A 81 37.57 -23.86 0.36
C GLN A 81 38.45 -23.27 -0.75
N GLY A 82 39.55 -22.63 -0.37
CA GLY A 82 40.47 -21.94 -1.27
C GLY A 82 40.75 -20.51 -0.83
N SER A 83 41.43 -19.74 -1.69
CA SER A 83 41.97 -18.43 -1.32
C SER A 83 40.87 -17.44 -0.90
N ILE A 84 40.96 -16.89 0.31
CA ILE A 84 40.10 -15.80 0.80
C ILE A 84 40.20 -14.58 -0.13
N SER A 85 41.37 -14.31 -0.68
CA SER A 85 41.56 -13.23 -1.66
C SER A 85 40.73 -13.44 -2.93
N GLU A 86 40.58 -14.69 -3.38
CA GLU A 86 39.66 -15.02 -4.49
C GLU A 86 38.20 -14.78 -4.07
N GLY A 87 37.81 -15.17 -2.85
CA GLY A 87 36.48 -14.90 -2.30
C GLY A 87 36.14 -13.41 -2.29
N ILE A 88 37.04 -12.58 -1.78
CA ILE A 88 36.90 -11.11 -1.78
C ILE A 88 36.79 -10.57 -3.21
N ASN A 89 37.66 -11.02 -4.12
CA ASN A 89 37.62 -10.59 -5.51
C ASN A 89 36.31 -11.00 -6.22
N ARG A 90 35.76 -12.17 -5.89
CA ARG A 90 34.48 -12.64 -6.45
C ARG A 90 33.32 -11.73 -6.01
N VAL A 91 33.29 -11.35 -4.74
CA VAL A 91 32.30 -10.37 -4.23
C VAL A 91 32.48 -9.02 -4.92
N LYS A 92 33.71 -8.50 -5.00
CA LYS A 92 33.99 -7.21 -5.65
C LYS A 92 33.63 -7.17 -7.14
N LYS A 93 33.79 -8.29 -7.85
CA LYS A 93 33.41 -8.41 -9.26
C LYS A 93 31.90 -8.58 -9.48
N ASN A 94 31.17 -9.08 -8.48
CA ASN A 94 29.74 -9.35 -8.59
C ASN A 94 28.97 -8.86 -7.34
N PRO A 95 29.10 -7.58 -6.95
CA PRO A 95 28.51 -7.08 -5.71
C PRO A 95 26.97 -7.12 -5.72
N GLN A 96 26.34 -7.18 -6.89
CA GLN A 96 24.90 -7.38 -7.07
C GLN A 96 24.43 -8.80 -6.69
N LEU A 97 25.33 -9.80 -6.67
CA LEU A 97 24.99 -11.18 -6.31
C LEU A 97 25.27 -11.48 -4.83
N TYR A 98 26.21 -10.76 -4.22
CA TYR A 98 26.72 -11.04 -2.89
C TYR A 98 26.52 -9.87 -1.92
N GLU A 99 25.98 -10.15 -0.74
CA GLU A 99 26.02 -9.22 0.41
C GLU A 99 27.45 -9.03 0.92
N GLY A 100 28.26 -10.08 0.82
CA GLY A 100 29.65 -10.04 1.25
C GLY A 100 30.30 -11.41 1.34
N VAL A 101 31.50 -11.43 1.92
CA VAL A 101 32.26 -12.65 2.22
C VAL A 101 32.68 -12.68 3.69
N HIS A 102 32.38 -13.79 4.36
CA HIS A 102 32.66 -14.02 5.77
C HIS A 102 33.74 -15.09 5.93
N PHE A 103 34.74 -14.86 6.79
CA PHE A 103 35.83 -15.79 7.05
C PHE A 103 36.47 -15.53 8.41
N GLN A 104 37.22 -16.51 8.93
CA GLN A 104 38.03 -16.31 10.14
C GLN A 104 39.21 -15.38 9.81
N THR A 105 39.40 -14.32 10.59
CA THR A 105 40.33 -13.21 10.29
C THR A 105 41.76 -13.71 10.05
N GLU A 106 42.26 -14.60 10.93
CA GLU A 106 43.62 -15.13 10.83
C GLU A 106 43.84 -16.08 9.64
N MET A 107 42.79 -16.70 9.10
CA MET A 107 42.92 -17.62 7.96
C MET A 107 43.50 -16.93 6.73
N LYS A 108 43.41 -15.59 6.62
CA LYS A 108 44.02 -14.83 5.53
C LYS A 108 45.53 -15.05 5.45
N ASN A 109 46.18 -15.37 6.57
CA ASN A 109 47.62 -15.60 6.68
C ASN A 109 48.02 -17.09 6.56
N TRP A 110 47.05 -18.00 6.43
CA TRP A 110 47.30 -19.45 6.39
C TRP A 110 47.61 -19.93 4.97
N PRO A 111 48.18 -21.15 4.80
CA PRO A 111 48.27 -21.80 3.49
C PRO A 111 46.91 -21.88 2.77
N VAL A 112 46.90 -21.66 1.45
CA VAL A 112 45.66 -21.52 0.66
C VAL A 112 44.74 -22.74 0.74
N ASP A 113 45.32 -23.93 0.84
CA ASP A 113 44.60 -25.20 1.01
C ASP A 113 43.89 -25.33 2.37
N GLN A 114 44.31 -24.55 3.37
CA GLN A 114 43.67 -24.46 4.69
C GLN A 114 42.70 -23.29 4.82
N GLN A 115 42.61 -22.43 3.79
CA GLN A 115 41.69 -21.30 3.79
C GLN A 115 40.27 -21.74 3.42
N SER A 116 39.29 -21.14 4.09
CA SER A 116 37.89 -21.28 3.75
C SER A 116 37.13 -19.98 4.01
N TYR A 117 36.03 -19.80 3.28
CA TYR A 117 35.20 -18.61 3.38
C TYR A 117 33.76 -18.90 2.95
N ASP A 118 32.85 -18.08 3.44
CA ASP A 118 31.43 -18.15 3.19
C ASP A 118 31.00 -16.96 2.32
N LEU A 119 30.50 -17.25 1.11
CA LEU A 119 29.88 -16.24 0.25
C LEU A 119 28.42 -16.08 0.64
N ILE A 120 28.04 -14.88 1.06
CA ILE A 120 26.68 -14.56 1.47
C ILE A 120 25.95 -13.96 0.27
N LEU A 121 24.91 -14.61 -0.21
CA LEU A 121 24.15 -14.15 -1.39
C LEU A 121 23.15 -13.06 -1.00
N ARG A 122 22.89 -12.13 -1.91
CA ARG A 122 21.77 -11.17 -1.81
C ARG A 122 20.44 -11.89 -2.00
N SER A 123 19.96 -12.53 -0.93
CA SER A 123 18.70 -13.26 -0.93
C SER A 123 17.55 -12.53 -0.23
N GLY A 124 17.74 -11.25 0.14
CA GLY A 124 16.77 -10.50 0.94
C GLY A 124 16.62 -11.02 2.37
N SER A 125 17.62 -11.76 2.88
CA SER A 125 17.54 -12.40 4.20
C SER A 125 17.63 -11.44 5.38
N GLY A 126 17.97 -10.17 5.15
CA GLY A 126 18.29 -9.22 6.22
C GLY A 126 19.56 -9.62 6.99
N TYR A 127 20.53 -10.25 6.32
CA TYR A 127 21.77 -10.71 6.95
C TYR A 127 22.55 -9.52 7.53
N ARG A 128 22.89 -9.59 8.82
CA ARG A 128 23.69 -8.58 9.51
C ARG A 128 24.77 -9.23 10.34
N PHE A 129 26.03 -9.03 9.95
CA PHE A 129 27.18 -9.45 10.74
C PHE A 129 27.31 -8.57 11.99
N LEU A 130 27.53 -9.19 13.15
CA LEU A 130 27.65 -8.46 14.41
C LEU A 130 29.10 -8.04 14.62
N ALA A 131 29.35 -6.73 14.55
CA ALA A 131 30.62 -6.14 14.94
C ALA A 131 30.87 -6.37 16.44
N GLY A 132 32.13 -6.56 16.84
CA GLY A 132 32.46 -6.76 18.24
C GLY A 132 33.95 -6.65 18.53
N GLN A 133 34.28 -6.57 19.82
CA GLN A 133 35.67 -6.40 20.29
C GLN A 133 36.57 -7.62 20.05
N SER A 134 36.00 -8.80 19.80
CA SER A 134 36.75 -10.01 19.47
C SER A 134 36.82 -10.16 17.95
N PRO A 135 37.90 -9.73 17.26
CA PRO A 135 37.95 -9.67 15.80
C PRO A 135 38.27 -11.04 15.16
N ASN A 136 37.75 -12.12 15.73
CA ASN A 136 38.06 -13.50 15.31
C ASN A 136 37.60 -13.79 13.87
N PHE A 137 36.55 -13.11 13.43
CA PHE A 137 36.00 -13.22 12.09
C PHE A 137 35.92 -11.86 11.43
N THR A 138 36.05 -11.87 10.10
CA THR A 138 35.92 -10.72 9.22
C THR A 138 34.80 -10.96 8.23
N PHE A 139 33.95 -9.95 8.06
CA PHE A 139 32.98 -9.87 6.99
C PHE A 139 33.32 -8.67 6.10
N ILE A 140 33.61 -8.92 4.83
CA ILE A 140 33.74 -7.85 3.83
C ILE A 140 32.36 -7.63 3.22
N GLN A 141 31.68 -6.58 3.67
CA GLN A 141 30.33 -6.22 3.24
C GLN A 141 30.37 -5.41 1.96
N ALA A 142 29.58 -5.79 0.96
CA ALA A 142 29.30 -4.96 -0.20
C ALA A 142 28.12 -4.03 0.12
N LYS A 143 28.35 -2.71 0.10
CA LYS A 143 27.31 -1.69 0.29
C LYS A 143 27.15 -0.86 -0.98
N TYR A 144 25.90 -0.56 -1.34
CA TYR A 144 25.60 0.31 -2.47
C TYR A 144 25.18 1.69 -1.97
N PHE A 145 25.72 2.74 -2.58
CA PHE A 145 25.39 4.12 -2.26
C PHE A 145 24.71 4.73 -3.48
N ALA A 146 23.38 4.69 -3.49
CA ALA A 146 22.61 5.28 -4.57
C ALA A 146 22.79 6.80 -4.62
N LEU A 147 22.96 7.43 -3.47
CA LEU A 147 23.19 8.85 -3.26
C LEU A 147 24.47 9.06 -2.44
N THR A 148 24.97 10.30 -2.41
CA THR A 148 26.11 10.70 -1.56
C THR A 148 25.91 10.23 -0.11
N PRO A 149 26.93 9.61 0.51
CA PRO A 149 26.85 9.14 1.89
C PRO A 149 26.36 10.22 2.86
N TYR A 150 25.63 9.81 3.89
CA TYR A 150 25.09 10.73 4.91
C TYR A 150 26.19 11.58 5.57
N ASP A 151 27.35 10.99 5.88
CA ASP A 151 28.44 11.69 6.57
C ASP A 151 29.13 12.76 5.69
N GLU A 152 28.86 12.78 4.39
CA GLU A 152 29.41 13.73 3.41
C GLU A 152 28.43 14.87 3.07
N ILE A 153 27.20 14.83 3.57
CA ILE A 153 26.20 15.88 3.36
C ILE A 153 25.88 16.61 4.66
N ARG A 154 25.60 17.91 4.55
CA ARG A 154 25.09 18.68 5.68
C ARG A 154 23.57 18.64 5.67
N MET A 155 23.00 17.98 6.67
CA MET A 155 21.56 18.00 6.90
C MET A 155 21.18 19.09 7.89
N THR A 156 20.11 19.80 7.58
CA THR A 156 19.48 20.73 8.51
C THR A 156 18.48 19.97 9.39
N PRO A 157 18.33 20.35 10.66
CA PRO A 157 17.20 19.90 11.47
C PRO A 157 15.87 20.21 10.76
N ASP A 158 14.87 19.40 11.04
CA ASP A 158 13.52 19.50 10.49
C ASP A 158 12.60 19.89 11.62
N ASP A 159 11.88 20.99 11.42
CA ASP A 159 11.10 21.63 12.47
C ASP A 159 9.94 20.76 12.96
N TYR A 160 9.51 19.79 12.15
CA TYR A 160 8.44 18.88 12.49
C TYR A 160 8.98 17.59 13.12
N THR A 161 9.68 16.77 12.34
CA THR A 161 9.98 15.37 12.67
C THR A 161 11.07 15.19 13.72
N ASP A 162 12.01 16.14 13.88
CA ASP A 162 13.00 16.06 14.96
C ASP A 162 12.40 16.28 16.35
N SER A 163 11.21 16.89 16.40
CA SER A 163 10.43 17.12 17.63
C SER A 163 9.43 15.99 17.94
N MET A 164 9.15 15.12 16.97
CA MET A 164 8.11 14.09 17.12
C MET A 164 8.50 12.98 18.08
N SER A 165 7.51 12.54 18.85
CA SER A 165 7.55 11.33 19.67
C SER A 165 6.71 10.22 19.05
N TYR A 166 6.96 9.01 19.52
CA TYR A 166 6.07 7.87 19.38
C TYR A 166 5.95 7.17 20.72
N LYS A 167 4.72 6.90 21.15
CA LYS A 167 4.34 6.33 22.45
C LYS A 167 4.97 7.09 23.63
N GLY A 168 5.00 8.41 23.53
CA GLY A 168 5.57 9.29 24.55
C GLY A 168 7.11 9.29 24.63
N HIS A 169 7.80 8.61 23.71
CA HIS A 169 9.25 8.57 23.63
C HIS A 169 9.76 9.28 22.37
N LYS A 170 10.87 10.00 22.47
CA LYS A 170 11.50 10.63 21.30
C LYS A 170 11.88 9.56 20.28
N CYS A 171 11.62 9.83 19.00
CA CYS A 171 12.06 8.95 17.92
C CYS A 171 13.60 8.77 17.94
N GLY A 172 14.06 7.62 17.47
CA GLY A 172 15.49 7.31 17.40
C GLY A 172 16.23 8.12 16.32
N LYS A 173 17.48 7.73 16.04
CA LYS A 173 18.26 8.39 14.98
C LYS A 173 17.63 8.11 13.61
N PRO A 174 17.27 9.15 12.83
CA PRO A 174 16.65 8.94 11.52
C PRO A 174 17.56 8.23 10.53
N LEU A 175 16.94 7.53 9.58
CA LEU A 175 17.61 6.86 8.46
C LEU A 175 17.34 7.57 7.14
N HIS A 176 18.26 7.40 6.19
CA HIS A 176 18.30 8.15 4.93
C HIS A 176 18.30 7.18 3.75
N PRO A 177 17.20 7.12 2.99
CA PRO A 177 17.10 6.25 1.83
C PRO A 177 18.24 6.48 0.82
N GLY A 178 18.90 5.40 0.38
CA GLY A 178 19.89 5.41 -0.69
C GLY A 178 21.30 5.90 -0.30
N ARG A 179 21.53 6.27 0.97
CA ARG A 179 22.80 6.85 1.45
C ARG A 179 23.72 5.85 2.17
N GLY A 180 23.52 4.55 1.97
CA GLY A 180 24.37 3.48 2.49
C GLY A 180 24.09 3.04 3.94
N GLN A 181 22.88 3.34 4.43
CA GLN A 181 22.45 2.98 5.79
C GLN A 181 21.63 1.68 5.85
N GLY A 182 21.56 0.94 4.74
CA GLY A 182 20.77 -0.28 4.59
C GLY A 182 19.28 -0.01 4.30
N LEU A 183 18.93 1.19 3.86
CA LEU A 183 17.56 1.63 3.59
C LEU A 183 17.46 2.10 2.14
N CYS A 184 16.73 1.36 1.29
CA CYS A 184 16.60 1.70 -0.14
C CYS A 184 17.94 1.98 -0.85
N ASP A 185 19.00 1.27 -0.46
CA ASP A 185 20.31 1.33 -1.11
C ASP A 185 20.29 0.56 -2.43
N VAL A 186 19.49 1.05 -3.39
CA VAL A 186 19.18 0.42 -4.67
C VAL A 186 19.38 1.40 -5.84
N PRO A 187 19.71 0.93 -7.05
CA PRO A 187 20.06 1.83 -8.17
C PRO A 187 18.91 2.70 -8.67
N HIS A 188 17.68 2.22 -8.55
CA HIS A 188 16.47 2.87 -9.07
C HIS A 188 15.68 3.62 -7.99
N ILE A 189 16.34 4.01 -6.90
CA ILE A 189 15.70 4.81 -5.84
C ILE A 189 15.03 6.05 -6.44
N GLN A 190 13.75 6.24 -6.14
CA GLN A 190 12.94 7.33 -6.68
C GLN A 190 11.83 7.70 -5.71
N LEU A 191 11.36 8.94 -5.79
CA LEU A 191 10.20 9.34 -4.98
C LEU A 191 8.98 8.53 -5.41
N ILE A 192 8.68 8.53 -6.71
CA ILE A 192 7.53 7.85 -7.29
C ILE A 192 7.86 7.39 -8.71
N GLY A 193 7.45 6.17 -9.04
CA GLY A 193 7.56 5.58 -10.36
C GLY A 193 6.19 5.10 -10.84
N ASP A 194 6.12 3.80 -11.12
CA ASP A 194 4.90 3.12 -11.53
C ASP A 194 4.17 2.62 -10.28
N VAL A 195 3.47 3.57 -9.65
CA VAL A 195 2.71 3.39 -8.41
C VAL A 195 2.02 2.03 -8.38
N HIS A 196 2.39 1.25 -7.36
CA HIS A 196 1.83 -0.05 -7.07
C HIS A 196 1.31 -0.08 -5.63
N PRO A 197 0.16 -0.70 -5.37
CA PRO A 197 -0.29 -0.92 -3.99
C PRO A 197 0.71 -1.72 -3.12
N GLU A 198 1.45 -2.68 -3.70
CA GLU A 198 2.60 -3.38 -3.04
C GLU A 198 3.76 -2.45 -2.67
N ASP A 199 3.79 -1.19 -3.12
CA ASP A 199 4.76 -0.24 -2.59
C ASP A 199 4.52 0.03 -1.11
N ILE A 200 3.28 -0.19 -0.64
CA ILE A 200 2.85 0.05 0.72
C ILE A 200 3.19 -1.19 1.57
N ALA A 201 4.08 -0.99 2.53
CA ALA A 201 4.43 -2.00 3.52
C ALA A 201 4.28 -1.41 4.92
N GLN A 202 3.35 -1.96 5.72
CA GLN A 202 3.04 -1.39 7.04
C GLN A 202 4.28 -1.36 7.96
N GLY A 203 4.43 -0.22 8.64
CA GLY A 203 5.42 -0.01 9.70
C GLY A 203 4.97 -0.50 11.07
N HIS A 204 5.41 0.21 12.10
CA HIS A 204 5.09 -0.07 13.50
C HIS A 204 3.95 0.79 14.06
N VAL A 205 3.42 1.71 13.25
CA VAL A 205 2.31 2.59 13.61
C VAL A 205 0.98 1.86 13.38
N GLY A 206 0.01 2.07 14.27
CA GLY A 206 -1.34 1.48 14.20
C GLY A 206 -2.26 2.20 13.21
N ASP A 207 -1.78 2.52 12.01
CA ASP A 207 -2.44 3.37 11.01
C ASP A 207 -2.89 2.61 9.75
N CYS A 208 -3.25 1.33 9.90
CA CYS A 208 -3.72 0.49 8.80
C CYS A 208 -4.90 1.10 8.01
N TRP A 209 -5.71 1.96 8.64
CA TRP A 209 -6.77 2.73 7.99
C TRP A 209 -6.24 3.69 6.91
N LEU A 210 -5.10 4.34 7.17
CA LEU A 210 -4.42 5.22 6.24
C LEU A 210 -3.76 4.43 5.12
N LEU A 211 -3.04 3.35 5.46
CA LEU A 211 -2.40 2.48 4.47
C LEU A 211 -3.42 1.83 3.53
N CYS A 212 -4.57 1.41 4.04
CA CYS A 212 -5.70 0.93 3.23
C CYS A 212 -6.24 2.01 2.29
N ALA A 213 -6.37 3.25 2.78
CA ALA A 213 -6.82 4.37 1.96
C ALA A 213 -5.81 4.72 0.85
N MET A 214 -4.51 4.70 1.15
CA MET A 214 -3.42 4.89 0.19
C MET A 214 -3.38 3.76 -0.84
N SER A 215 -3.60 2.51 -0.41
CA SER A 215 -3.72 1.35 -1.28
C SER A 215 -4.87 1.54 -2.27
N ALA A 216 -6.07 1.91 -1.79
CA ALA A 216 -7.20 2.21 -2.64
C ALA A 216 -6.93 3.37 -3.61
N LEU A 217 -6.24 4.42 -3.17
CA LEU A 217 -5.85 5.55 -4.00
C LEU A 217 -4.89 5.11 -5.12
N SER A 218 -3.92 4.24 -4.79
CA SER A 218 -2.88 3.76 -5.71
C SER A 218 -3.42 2.87 -6.85
N GLU A 219 -4.63 2.32 -6.72
CA GLU A 219 -5.33 1.58 -7.79
C GLU A 219 -5.72 2.50 -8.97
N PHE A 220 -5.73 3.82 -8.79
CA PHE A 220 -6.11 4.80 -9.80
C PHE A 220 -4.89 5.55 -10.35
N HIS A 221 -4.63 5.39 -11.64
CA HIS A 221 -3.45 5.96 -12.29
C HIS A 221 -3.45 7.49 -12.16
N GLY A 222 -2.37 8.06 -11.63
CA GLY A 222 -2.22 9.51 -11.46
C GLY A 222 -2.66 10.04 -10.09
N ALA A 223 -3.41 9.27 -9.29
CA ALA A 223 -3.98 9.77 -8.05
C ALA A 223 -2.92 10.08 -6.98
N VAL A 224 -1.93 9.21 -6.81
CA VAL A 224 -0.80 9.46 -5.90
C VAL A 224 0.11 10.56 -6.47
N GLN A 225 0.33 10.59 -7.79
CA GLN A 225 1.10 11.64 -8.44
C GLN A 225 0.49 13.02 -8.20
N LYS A 226 -0.84 13.13 -8.13
CA LYS A 226 -1.52 14.38 -7.80
C LYS A 226 -1.17 14.90 -6.40
N LEU A 227 -0.98 14.02 -5.42
CA LEU A 227 -0.53 14.43 -4.07
C LEU A 227 0.90 14.99 -4.09
N LEU A 228 1.75 14.46 -4.98
CA LEU A 228 3.18 14.80 -5.06
C LEU A 228 3.51 15.85 -6.12
N GLN A 229 2.52 16.33 -6.89
CA GLN A 229 2.74 17.12 -8.10
C GLN A 229 3.45 18.47 -7.85
N ARG A 230 3.39 18.99 -6.61
CA ARG A 230 4.07 20.22 -6.21
C ARG A 230 5.52 20.00 -5.82
N THR A 231 5.95 18.75 -5.65
CA THR A 231 7.37 18.42 -5.51
C THR A 231 8.09 18.70 -6.84
N PRO A 232 9.15 19.52 -6.84
CA PRO A 232 9.93 19.77 -8.05
C PRO A 232 10.57 18.48 -8.59
N TYR A 233 10.41 18.22 -9.88
CA TYR A 233 11.02 17.08 -10.57
C TYR A 233 10.70 15.71 -9.92
N PHE A 234 9.50 15.56 -9.34
CA PHE A 234 9.11 14.40 -8.52
C PHE A 234 9.20 13.02 -9.20
N LYS A 235 9.24 12.97 -10.54
CA LYS A 235 9.46 11.75 -11.35
C LYS A 235 10.93 11.48 -11.69
N SER A 236 11.86 12.33 -11.26
CA SER A 236 13.29 12.17 -11.50
C SER A 236 13.97 11.44 -10.35
N LEU A 237 15.09 10.77 -10.63
CA LEU A 237 15.94 10.20 -9.58
C LEU A 237 16.40 11.31 -8.61
N PRO A 238 16.50 11.03 -7.30
CA PRO A 238 16.96 12.00 -6.32
C PRO A 238 18.38 12.50 -6.62
N ALA A 239 18.64 13.76 -6.29
CA ALA A 239 19.95 14.35 -6.49
C ALA A 239 20.93 13.99 -5.35
N ASN A 240 22.23 14.14 -5.60
CA ASN A 240 23.31 13.97 -4.62
C ASN A 240 23.39 15.13 -3.60
N LYS A 241 22.24 15.55 -3.08
CA LYS A 241 22.09 16.59 -2.05
C LYS A 241 20.86 16.25 -1.18
N PRO A 242 20.69 16.86 0.00
CA PRO A 242 19.48 16.68 0.78
C PRO A 242 18.24 17.04 -0.04
N GLN A 243 17.22 16.20 0.04
CA GLN A 243 15.96 16.36 -0.67
C GLN A 243 14.84 16.79 0.30
N THR A 244 13.93 17.60 -0.24
CA THR A 244 12.65 17.95 0.39
C THR A 244 11.56 17.63 -0.62
N TYR A 245 10.46 17.09 -0.12
CA TYR A 245 9.29 16.72 -0.91
C TYR A 245 8.08 17.49 -0.39
N THR A 246 7.17 17.84 -1.28
CA THR A 246 5.91 18.49 -0.97
C THR A 246 4.77 17.52 -1.25
N VAL A 247 3.97 17.25 -0.23
CA VAL A 247 2.74 16.46 -0.31
C VAL A 247 1.56 17.40 -0.09
N THR A 248 0.65 17.49 -1.05
CA THR A 248 -0.59 18.25 -0.92
C THR A 248 -1.66 17.37 -0.27
N LEU A 249 -2.15 17.79 0.89
CA LEU A 249 -3.26 17.17 1.64
C LEU A 249 -4.41 18.18 1.79
N TYR A 250 -5.52 17.77 2.38
CA TYR A 250 -6.61 18.66 2.76
C TYR A 250 -6.65 18.86 4.27
N ASP A 251 -6.77 20.10 4.69
CA ASP A 251 -7.08 20.44 6.08
C ASP A 251 -8.58 20.27 6.33
N LEU A 252 -8.97 19.48 7.34
CA LEU A 252 -10.37 19.11 7.56
C LEU A 252 -11.17 20.17 8.32
N GLU A 253 -10.49 21.14 8.94
CA GLU A 253 -11.13 22.29 9.56
C GLU A 253 -11.55 23.31 8.49
N SER A 254 -10.62 23.68 7.60
CA SER A 254 -10.84 24.67 6.54
C SER A 254 -11.35 24.07 5.22
N TRP A 255 -11.15 22.78 4.98
CA TRP A 255 -11.39 22.07 3.73
C TRP A 255 -10.62 22.58 2.50
N HIS A 256 -9.49 23.25 2.74
CA HIS A 256 -8.62 23.72 1.68
C HIS A 256 -7.41 22.78 1.52
N PRO A 257 -6.87 22.66 0.30
CA PRO A 257 -5.61 21.97 0.11
C PRO A 257 -4.48 22.72 0.80
N VAL A 258 -3.57 21.98 1.44
CA VAL A 258 -2.41 22.48 2.17
C VAL A 258 -1.19 21.69 1.73
N ASP A 259 -0.09 22.40 1.48
CA ASP A 259 1.18 21.79 1.13
C ASP A 259 1.99 21.51 2.39
N ILE A 260 2.31 20.23 2.59
CA ILE A 260 3.15 19.76 3.68
C ILE A 260 4.52 19.45 3.12
N GLU A 261 5.54 20.16 3.60
CA GLU A 261 6.93 19.88 3.27
C GLU A 261 7.47 18.79 4.19
N VAL A 262 8.09 17.78 3.60
CA VAL A 262 8.75 16.68 4.31
C VAL A 262 10.16 16.54 3.81
N ASP A 263 11.13 16.49 4.72
CA ASP A 263 12.49 16.17 4.33
C ASP A 263 12.66 14.67 4.01
N GLU A 264 13.81 14.30 3.44
CA GLU A 264 14.11 12.93 3.04
C GLU A 264 14.28 11.92 4.19
N ARG A 265 14.36 12.37 5.46
CA ARG A 265 14.63 11.48 6.59
C ARG A 265 13.41 10.65 6.95
N LEU A 266 13.63 9.37 7.26
CA LEU A 266 12.59 8.52 7.81
C LEU A 266 12.83 8.31 9.30
N CYS A 267 11.77 8.56 10.09
CA CYS A 267 11.79 8.37 11.55
C CYS A 267 12.03 6.90 11.88
N THR A 268 12.78 6.65 12.95
CA THR A 268 12.97 5.30 13.51
C THR A 268 12.22 5.14 14.82
N LEU A 269 12.00 3.90 15.21
CA LEU A 269 11.56 3.56 16.56
C LEU A 269 12.45 4.23 17.62
N PRO A 270 11.92 4.52 18.83
CA PRO A 270 12.69 5.13 19.91
C PRO A 270 13.99 4.38 20.26
N ASP A 271 13.98 3.05 20.15
CA ASP A 271 15.15 2.19 20.37
C ASP A 271 16.09 2.06 19.14
N SER A 272 15.76 2.76 18.05
CA SER A 272 16.47 2.72 16.76
C SER A 272 16.55 1.32 16.12
N SER A 273 15.65 0.39 16.48
CA SER A 273 15.64 -0.98 15.95
C SER A 273 15.19 -1.07 14.48
N GLY A 274 14.48 -0.05 13.97
CA GLY A 274 14.03 0.03 12.58
C GLY A 274 13.26 1.31 12.26
N ILE A 275 12.76 1.41 11.03
CA ILE A 275 11.86 2.50 10.60
C ILE A 275 10.56 2.44 11.41
N LEU A 276 10.07 3.61 11.80
CA LEU A 276 8.82 3.76 12.55
C LEU A 276 7.60 3.55 11.66
N GLY A 277 7.48 4.38 10.61
CA GLY A 277 6.37 4.33 9.66
C GLY A 277 6.53 3.28 8.56
N CYS A 278 5.79 3.45 7.47
CA CYS A 278 5.78 2.60 6.30
C CYS A 278 7.20 2.28 5.82
N PHE A 279 7.46 1.01 5.53
CA PHE A 279 8.73 0.60 4.96
C PHE A 279 8.79 1.00 3.48
N PRO A 280 9.93 1.54 3.01
CA PRO A 280 10.12 1.75 1.59
C PRO A 280 10.00 0.45 0.79
N CYS A 281 9.45 0.54 -0.41
CA CYS A 281 9.31 -0.64 -1.25
C CYS A 281 10.68 -1.15 -1.71
N LEU A 282 10.77 -2.45 -2.00
CA LEU A 282 12.03 -3.09 -2.38
C LEU A 282 12.63 -2.53 -3.69
N HIS A 283 11.79 -1.88 -4.52
CA HIS A 283 12.16 -1.33 -5.83
C HIS A 283 12.76 0.08 -5.71
N GLY A 284 12.68 0.68 -4.52
CA GLY A 284 13.21 2.01 -4.27
C GLY A 284 12.19 3.14 -4.39
N GLU A 285 10.90 2.85 -4.52
CA GLU A 285 9.85 3.90 -4.44
C GLU A 285 9.60 4.31 -2.99
N LEU A 286 9.55 5.62 -2.76
CA LEU A 286 9.50 6.22 -1.43
C LEU A 286 8.18 6.94 -1.12
N TRP A 287 7.29 7.04 -2.12
CA TRP A 287 6.02 7.77 -2.00
C TRP A 287 5.19 7.34 -0.77
N PRO A 288 5.09 6.05 -0.39
CA PRO A 288 4.26 5.66 0.75
C PRO A 288 4.77 6.28 2.04
N CYS A 289 6.10 6.19 2.26
CA CYS A 289 6.76 6.73 3.45
C CYS A 289 6.55 8.24 3.59
N TYR A 290 6.64 8.98 2.48
CA TYR A 290 6.54 10.45 2.54
C TYR A 290 5.09 10.95 2.58
N VAL A 291 4.14 10.24 1.97
CA VAL A 291 2.71 10.54 2.15
C VAL A 291 2.27 10.27 3.59
N GLU A 292 2.66 9.13 4.17
CA GLU A 292 2.37 8.80 5.57
C GLU A 292 3.02 9.82 6.53
N LYS A 293 4.29 10.15 6.32
CA LYS A 293 5.00 11.19 7.09
C LYS A 293 4.30 12.55 7.00
N ALA A 294 3.84 12.95 5.82
CA ALA A 294 3.09 14.20 5.65
C ALA A 294 1.77 14.18 6.41
N VAL A 295 1.05 13.05 6.43
CA VAL A 295 -0.17 12.89 7.23
C VAL A 295 0.15 12.95 8.73
N ALA A 296 1.24 12.32 9.19
CA ALA A 296 1.68 12.42 10.58
C ALA A 296 1.96 13.88 10.98
N ILE A 297 2.66 14.65 10.13
CA ILE A 297 2.91 16.09 10.35
C ILE A 297 1.61 16.87 10.41
N HIS A 298 0.71 16.66 9.45
CA HIS A 298 -0.57 17.37 9.35
C HIS A 298 -1.52 17.06 10.52
N CYS A 299 -1.44 15.85 11.07
CA CYS A 299 -2.17 15.43 12.26
C CYS A 299 -1.50 15.85 13.58
N GLY A 300 -0.26 16.36 13.54
CA GLY A 300 0.48 16.82 14.72
C GLY A 300 1.35 15.76 15.42
N GLY A 301 1.62 14.62 14.79
CA GLY A 301 2.57 13.62 15.25
C GLY A 301 2.20 12.16 14.90
N TRP A 302 3.15 11.25 15.09
CA TRP A 302 2.94 9.81 14.83
C TRP A 302 1.89 9.18 15.74
N ASP A 303 1.83 9.59 17.01
CA ASP A 303 0.79 9.14 17.94
C ASP A 303 -0.62 9.56 17.49
N GLN A 304 -0.72 10.65 16.71
CA GLN A 304 -1.99 11.22 16.27
C GLN A 304 -2.60 10.50 15.07
N ILE A 305 -1.92 9.52 14.48
CA ILE A 305 -2.46 8.74 13.35
C ILE A 305 -2.77 7.28 13.73
N GLU A 306 -2.55 6.89 14.99
CA GLU A 306 -2.91 5.55 15.48
C GLU A 306 -4.43 5.39 15.60
N GLY A 307 -5.01 4.45 14.86
CA GLY A 307 -6.45 4.16 14.90
C GLY A 307 -7.30 5.19 14.15
N GLY A 308 -8.11 4.71 13.22
CA GLY A 308 -8.95 5.56 12.37
C GLY A 308 -9.79 4.74 11.40
N GLN A 309 -10.38 5.40 10.40
CA GLN A 309 -11.18 4.76 9.36
C GLN A 309 -10.72 5.22 7.97
N PRO A 310 -10.76 4.36 6.94
CA PRO A 310 -10.36 4.75 5.58
C PRO A 310 -11.08 6.00 5.05
N THR A 311 -12.35 6.20 5.44
CA THR A 311 -13.12 7.40 5.10
C THR A 311 -12.51 8.68 5.64
N HIS A 312 -11.87 8.67 6.82
CA HIS A 312 -11.16 9.83 7.35
C HIS A 312 -9.90 10.11 6.52
N ALA A 313 -9.16 9.07 6.14
CA ALA A 313 -7.94 9.21 5.34
C ALA A 313 -8.26 9.75 3.94
N TRP A 314 -9.32 9.24 3.30
CA TRP A 314 -9.71 9.76 2.00
C TRP A 314 -10.12 11.24 2.05
N ARG A 315 -10.64 11.76 3.16
CA ARG A 315 -10.86 13.22 3.29
C ARG A 315 -9.54 13.99 3.24
N LEU A 316 -8.53 13.53 3.99
CA LEU A 316 -7.20 14.13 4.01
C LEU A 316 -6.53 14.05 2.63
N LEU A 317 -6.66 12.92 1.95
CA LEU A 317 -5.97 12.67 0.67
C LEU A 317 -6.69 13.30 -0.54
N THR A 318 -8.03 13.38 -0.51
CA THR A 318 -8.81 13.78 -1.70
C THR A 318 -9.66 15.03 -1.53
N GLY A 319 -9.90 15.48 -0.29
CA GLY A 319 -10.84 16.55 0.00
C GLY A 319 -12.31 16.18 -0.19
N CYS A 320 -12.62 14.93 -0.52
CA CYS A 320 -14.01 14.50 -0.71
C CYS A 320 -14.76 14.46 0.63
N ARG A 321 -15.79 15.32 0.77
CA ARG A 321 -16.69 15.33 1.92
C ARG A 321 -17.62 14.12 1.96
N TYR A 322 -18.05 13.65 0.79
CA TYR A 322 -19.02 12.57 0.63
C TYR A 322 -18.38 11.19 0.86
N GLN A 323 -18.14 10.90 2.14
CA GLN A 323 -17.68 9.61 2.60
C GLN A 323 -18.79 8.90 3.36
N TYR A 324 -18.93 7.61 3.09
CA TYR A 324 -19.99 6.79 3.65
C TYR A 324 -19.41 5.56 4.33
N THR A 325 -20.05 5.18 5.43
CA THR A 325 -19.81 3.93 6.14
C THR A 325 -21.12 3.16 6.16
N PHE A 326 -21.09 1.93 5.64
CA PHE A 326 -22.25 1.04 5.63
C PHE A 326 -21.99 -0.10 6.60
N THR A 327 -22.96 -0.38 7.46
CA THR A 327 -22.88 -1.48 8.44
C THR A 327 -24.15 -2.30 8.41
N ASN A 328 -24.02 -3.62 8.57
CA ASN A 328 -25.15 -4.52 8.65
C ASN A 328 -25.49 -4.84 10.11
N SER A 329 -26.65 -4.36 10.59
CA SER A 329 -27.15 -4.61 11.94
C SER A 329 -27.93 -5.94 12.08
N GLY A 330 -27.90 -6.79 11.05
CA GLY A 330 -28.66 -8.04 10.96
C GLY A 330 -30.06 -7.88 10.35
N GLN A 331 -30.50 -6.65 10.07
CA GLN A 331 -31.76 -6.34 9.38
C GLN A 331 -31.55 -5.76 7.97
N GLY A 332 -30.30 -5.71 7.50
CA GLY A 332 -29.89 -5.01 6.28
C GLY A 332 -28.80 -3.98 6.58
N PHE A 333 -28.19 -3.47 5.51
CA PHE A 333 -27.19 -2.42 5.58
C PHE A 333 -27.84 -1.06 5.81
N GLU A 334 -27.24 -0.29 6.70
CA GLU A 334 -27.58 1.09 7.02
C GLU A 334 -26.45 2.01 6.53
N CYS A 335 -26.80 3.22 6.11
CA CYS A 335 -25.87 4.20 5.53
C CYS A 335 -25.56 5.31 6.54
N PHE A 336 -24.28 5.54 6.82
CA PHE A 336 -23.80 6.55 7.74
C PHE A 336 -22.74 7.46 7.11
N GLY A 337 -22.57 8.66 7.66
CA GLY A 337 -21.56 9.64 7.24
C GLY A 337 -21.39 10.76 8.27
N THR A 338 -20.71 11.84 7.91
CA THR A 338 -20.40 12.95 8.83
C THR A 338 -21.20 14.23 8.55
N PHE A 339 -22.25 14.14 7.73
CA PHE A 339 -23.17 15.24 7.54
C PHE A 339 -24.31 15.09 8.54
N ASN A 340 -24.52 16.10 9.38
CA ASN A 340 -25.54 16.08 10.40
C ASN A 340 -26.88 16.53 9.80
N PRO A 341 -27.86 15.62 9.65
CA PRO A 341 -29.14 15.96 9.02
C PRO A 341 -30.01 16.88 9.89
N ASN A 342 -29.73 16.98 11.19
CA ASN A 342 -30.51 17.81 12.11
C ASN A 342 -30.10 19.29 12.03
N THR A 343 -28.81 19.57 11.79
CA THR A 343 -28.28 20.93 11.65
C THR A 343 -28.07 21.33 10.19
N ASN A 344 -28.13 20.37 9.25
CA ASN A 344 -27.85 20.55 7.83
C ASN A 344 -26.42 21.06 7.57
N GLU A 345 -25.47 20.59 8.38
CA GLU A 345 -24.06 20.98 8.35
C GLU A 345 -23.16 19.75 8.39
N TRP A 346 -21.96 19.86 7.83
CA TRP A 346 -20.91 18.87 8.02
C TRP A 346 -20.33 19.00 9.42
N ASP A 347 -20.11 17.89 10.11
CA ASP A 347 -19.45 17.93 11.41
C ASP A 347 -18.03 18.53 11.28
N SER A 348 -17.69 19.37 12.26
CA SER A 348 -16.34 19.86 12.44
C SER A 348 -15.41 18.67 12.72
N MET A 349 -14.34 18.57 11.94
CA MET A 349 -13.35 17.50 12.03
C MET A 349 -11.96 18.08 12.27
N SER A 350 -11.18 17.42 13.11
CA SER A 350 -9.75 17.59 13.18
C SER A 350 -9.03 16.76 12.12
N ASN A 351 -7.80 17.13 11.76
CA ASN A 351 -6.96 16.34 10.88
C ASN A 351 -6.69 14.95 11.49
N SER A 352 -6.39 14.89 12.80
CA SER A 352 -6.29 13.62 13.54
C SER A 352 -7.65 12.89 13.59
N PRO A 353 -7.68 11.56 13.40
CA PRO A 353 -8.89 10.74 13.58
C PRO A 353 -9.41 10.72 15.03
N HIS A 354 -8.64 11.15 16.03
CA HIS A 354 -9.06 11.12 17.44
C HIS A 354 -10.13 12.17 17.79
N GLY A 355 -10.29 13.20 16.96
CA GLY A 355 -11.26 14.27 17.18
C GLY A 355 -12.56 14.14 16.40
N THR A 356 -12.79 13.03 15.67
CA THR A 356 -14.03 12.85 14.90
C THR A 356 -15.24 12.70 15.82
N LYS A 357 -16.23 13.60 15.65
CA LYS A 357 -17.56 13.44 16.22
C LYS A 357 -18.28 12.32 15.46
N GLY A 358 -19.09 11.54 16.16
CA GLY A 358 -19.68 10.29 15.64
C GLY A 358 -20.43 10.43 14.31
N VAL A 359 -20.76 9.30 13.68
CA VAL A 359 -21.45 9.29 12.37
C VAL A 359 -22.97 9.44 12.50
N TRP A 360 -23.60 10.04 11.49
CA TRP A 360 -25.04 10.24 11.38
C TRP A 360 -25.64 9.34 10.30
N PRO A 361 -26.91 8.92 10.44
CA PRO A 361 -27.65 8.32 9.33
C PRO A 361 -27.65 9.26 8.11
N MET A 362 -27.44 8.70 6.93
CA MET A 362 -27.31 9.46 5.68
C MET A 362 -28.34 9.02 4.66
N LYS A 363 -28.66 9.93 3.73
CA LYS A 363 -29.19 9.51 2.43
C LYS A 363 -28.14 8.67 1.71
N TRP A 364 -28.57 7.69 0.95
CA TRP A 364 -27.69 6.86 0.15
C TRP A 364 -27.10 7.66 -1.03
N PRO A 365 -25.87 7.34 -1.49
CA PRO A 365 -25.30 7.96 -2.68
C PRO A 365 -26.23 7.82 -3.89
N GLU A 366 -26.33 8.87 -4.71
CA GLU A 366 -27.18 8.85 -5.92
C GLU A 366 -26.73 7.76 -6.90
N VAL A 367 -25.42 7.60 -7.08
CA VAL A 367 -24.85 6.46 -7.79
C VAL A 367 -25.20 5.18 -7.02
N GLY A 368 -25.75 4.18 -7.71
CA GLY A 368 -26.33 3.00 -7.07
C GLY A 368 -27.81 3.14 -6.70
N GLY A 369 -28.49 4.19 -7.19
CA GLY A 369 -29.94 4.33 -7.12
C GLY A 369 -30.46 5.15 -5.95
N GLY A 370 -29.59 5.81 -5.18
CA GLY A 370 -30.00 6.67 -4.07
C GLY A 370 -30.73 5.91 -2.96
N GLY A 371 -31.44 6.69 -2.14
CA GLY A 371 -32.18 6.20 -0.99
C GLY A 371 -32.34 7.26 0.10
N GLU A 372 -33.53 7.35 0.67
CA GLU A 372 -33.83 8.30 1.74
C GLU A 372 -33.17 7.92 3.07
N LEU A 373 -33.16 8.87 4.01
CA LEU A 373 -32.59 8.68 5.34
C LEU A 373 -33.27 7.51 6.06
N GLY A 374 -32.47 6.60 6.61
CA GLY A 374 -32.97 5.41 7.32
C GLY A 374 -33.39 4.25 6.43
N LEU A 375 -33.25 4.37 5.10
CA LEU A 375 -33.41 3.22 4.20
C LEU A 375 -32.39 2.13 4.57
N LYS A 376 -32.89 0.90 4.71
CA LYS A 376 -32.07 -0.31 4.83
C LYS A 376 -32.09 -1.08 3.51
N CYS A 377 -30.94 -1.58 3.06
CA CYS A 377 -30.86 -2.44 1.88
C CYS A 377 -30.40 -3.86 2.25
N GLN A 378 -30.87 -4.86 1.51
CA GLN A 378 -30.45 -6.25 1.69
C GLN A 378 -29.12 -6.52 0.97
N GLN A 379 -28.49 -7.66 1.24
CA GLN A 379 -27.17 -8.02 0.68
C GLN A 379 -27.11 -7.93 -0.85
N ASP A 380 -28.10 -8.49 -1.56
CA ASP A 380 -28.16 -8.46 -3.03
C ASP A 380 -28.20 -7.02 -3.56
N GLU A 381 -29.04 -6.17 -2.96
CA GLU A 381 -29.13 -4.76 -3.35
C GLU A 381 -27.84 -4.01 -3.01
N MET A 382 -27.25 -4.27 -1.84
CA MET A 382 -25.96 -3.69 -1.44
C MET A 382 -24.87 -4.04 -2.46
N PHE A 383 -24.80 -5.29 -2.90
CA PHE A 383 -23.82 -5.72 -3.89
C PHE A 383 -24.00 -5.04 -5.25
N GLN A 384 -25.24 -4.86 -5.69
CA GLN A 384 -25.55 -4.09 -6.90
C GLN A 384 -25.10 -2.62 -6.77
N LYS A 385 -25.32 -1.99 -5.61
CA LYS A 385 -24.82 -0.64 -5.34
C LYS A 385 -23.30 -0.58 -5.40
N MET A 386 -22.60 -1.54 -4.82
CA MET A 386 -21.14 -1.64 -4.89
C MET A 386 -20.63 -1.77 -6.33
N CYS A 387 -21.28 -2.60 -7.15
CA CYS A 387 -20.96 -2.71 -8.58
C CYS A 387 -21.11 -1.36 -9.30
N ALA A 388 -22.18 -0.61 -9.00
CA ALA A 388 -22.38 0.72 -9.56
C ALA A 388 -21.30 1.72 -9.12
N TRP A 389 -20.84 1.66 -7.87
CA TRP A 389 -19.76 2.50 -7.36
C TRP A 389 -18.40 2.18 -8.00
N ASP A 390 -18.05 0.90 -8.19
CA ASP A 390 -16.84 0.51 -8.92
C ASP A 390 -16.92 0.97 -10.39
N ALA A 391 -18.08 0.82 -11.04
CA ALA A 391 -18.29 1.33 -12.39
C ALA A 391 -18.14 2.86 -12.47
N ALA A 392 -18.54 3.59 -11.43
CA ALA A 392 -18.34 5.04 -11.30
C ALA A 392 -16.93 5.44 -10.85
N SER A 393 -16.00 4.47 -10.72
CA SER A 393 -14.62 4.71 -10.29
C SER A 393 -14.52 5.34 -8.90
N TYR A 394 -15.42 4.96 -7.99
CA TYR A 394 -15.36 5.35 -6.58
C TYR A 394 -14.41 4.42 -5.81
N MET A 395 -13.71 4.95 -4.80
CA MET A 395 -12.87 4.13 -3.93
C MET A 395 -13.72 3.43 -2.88
N MET A 396 -13.44 2.15 -2.66
CA MET A 396 -14.10 1.32 -1.66
C MET A 396 -13.08 0.55 -0.81
N ALA A 397 -13.44 0.33 0.45
CA ALA A 397 -12.68 -0.48 1.39
C ALA A 397 -13.65 -1.25 2.28
N LEU A 398 -13.16 -2.34 2.86
CA LEU A 398 -13.91 -3.25 3.71
C LEU A 398 -13.25 -3.30 5.09
N GLY A 399 -14.06 -3.29 6.14
CA GLY A 399 -13.58 -3.46 7.52
C GLY A 399 -14.01 -4.80 8.09
N THR A 400 -13.07 -5.52 8.71
CA THR A 400 -13.37 -6.73 9.47
C THR A 400 -13.93 -6.40 10.85
N ARG A 401 -14.46 -7.42 11.56
CA ARG A 401 -14.96 -7.24 12.93
C ARG A 401 -13.84 -6.84 13.87
N SER A 402 -14.15 -6.02 14.87
CA SER A 402 -13.20 -5.73 15.95
C SER A 402 -12.80 -7.04 16.65
N GLY A 403 -11.50 -7.32 16.69
CA GLY A 403 -10.92 -8.46 17.43
C GLY A 403 -9.69 -8.03 18.20
N SER A 404 -9.34 -8.78 19.25
CA SER A 404 -8.08 -8.59 19.97
C SER A 404 -6.96 -9.40 19.30
N ASN A 405 -5.80 -8.77 19.10
CA ASN A 405 -4.51 -9.40 18.77
C ASN A 405 -4.38 -10.14 17.43
N SER A 406 -4.54 -9.45 16.29
CA SER A 406 -4.12 -9.96 14.97
C SER A 406 -4.59 -11.39 14.66
N SER A 407 -5.73 -11.77 15.23
CA SER A 407 -6.30 -13.10 15.06
C SER A 407 -6.72 -13.21 13.60
N SER A 408 -6.26 -14.25 12.91
CA SER A 408 -6.69 -14.53 11.56
C SER A 408 -7.68 -15.69 11.55
N VAL A 409 -8.83 -15.48 10.91
CA VAL A 409 -9.81 -16.54 10.64
C VAL A 409 -9.78 -16.79 9.14
N ASN A 410 -9.35 -18.00 8.75
CA ASN A 410 -9.21 -18.38 7.34
C ASN A 410 -8.32 -17.41 6.53
N GLY A 411 -7.29 -16.84 7.17
CA GLY A 411 -6.36 -15.89 6.56
C GLY A 411 -6.84 -14.42 6.55
N ILE A 412 -8.09 -14.15 6.96
CA ILE A 412 -8.61 -12.77 7.11
C ILE A 412 -8.32 -12.26 8.52
N ILE A 413 -7.79 -11.04 8.62
CA ILE A 413 -7.29 -10.44 9.86
C ILE A 413 -8.37 -9.60 10.53
N ASP A 414 -8.66 -9.88 11.80
CA ASP A 414 -9.63 -9.10 12.58
C ASP A 414 -9.10 -7.70 12.93
N GLY A 415 -10.01 -6.72 13.00
CA GLY A 415 -9.69 -5.32 13.29
C GLY A 415 -8.88 -4.62 12.18
N HIS A 416 -8.99 -5.08 10.94
CA HIS A 416 -8.19 -4.62 9.81
C HIS A 416 -9.06 -4.14 8.64
N ALA A 417 -8.49 -3.29 7.80
CA ALA A 417 -9.15 -2.74 6.61
C ALA A 417 -8.52 -3.30 5.33
N TYR A 418 -9.36 -3.69 4.37
CA TYR A 418 -8.96 -4.22 3.07
C TYR A 418 -9.45 -3.32 1.95
N THR A 419 -8.63 -3.10 0.93
CA THR A 419 -9.04 -2.35 -0.26
C THR A 419 -9.94 -3.21 -1.13
N LEU A 420 -11.06 -2.67 -1.60
CA LEU A 420 -11.88 -3.33 -2.63
C LEU A 420 -11.44 -2.82 -4.01
N ILE A 421 -10.93 -3.73 -4.84
CA ILE A 421 -10.39 -3.40 -6.17
C ILE A 421 -11.50 -3.38 -7.22
N THR A 422 -12.34 -4.42 -7.25
CA THR A 422 -13.44 -4.52 -8.22
C THR A 422 -14.58 -5.39 -7.70
N CYS A 423 -15.79 -5.11 -8.19
CA CYS A 423 -16.98 -5.92 -7.98
C CYS A 423 -17.52 -6.39 -9.34
N LEU A 424 -17.77 -7.69 -9.48
CA LEU A 424 -18.33 -8.27 -10.69
C LEU A 424 -19.62 -9.02 -10.35
N ASN A 425 -20.73 -8.58 -10.95
CA ASN A 425 -22.02 -9.26 -10.86
C ASN A 425 -22.17 -10.30 -11.96
N ASN A 426 -22.67 -11.48 -11.59
CA ASN A 426 -23.02 -12.58 -12.49
C ASN A 426 -21.91 -12.84 -13.54
N VAL A 427 -20.70 -13.12 -13.06
CA VAL A 427 -19.49 -13.22 -13.89
C VAL A 427 -19.70 -14.26 -14.98
N ALA A 428 -19.52 -13.84 -16.24
CA ALA A 428 -19.76 -14.65 -17.43
C ALA A 428 -21.17 -15.29 -17.53
N GLY A 429 -22.18 -14.77 -16.82
CA GLY A 429 -23.52 -15.37 -16.78
C GLY A 429 -23.63 -16.62 -15.91
N SER A 430 -22.60 -16.93 -15.11
CA SER A 430 -22.50 -18.14 -14.28
C SER A 430 -23.41 -18.18 -13.05
N GLY A 431 -23.97 -17.03 -12.65
CA GLY A 431 -24.66 -16.83 -11.39
C GLY A 431 -23.73 -16.51 -10.21
N HIS A 432 -22.43 -16.39 -10.43
CA HIS A 432 -21.47 -16.03 -9.39
C HIS A 432 -21.22 -14.52 -9.33
N ASP A 433 -21.40 -13.96 -8.14
CA ASP A 433 -21.07 -12.58 -7.80
C ASP A 433 -19.73 -12.58 -7.05
N LEU A 434 -18.72 -11.89 -7.60
CA LEU A 434 -17.35 -11.93 -7.10
C LEU A 434 -16.80 -10.54 -6.78
N VAL A 435 -15.91 -10.48 -5.78
CA VAL A 435 -15.12 -9.29 -5.44
C VAL A 435 -13.64 -9.62 -5.48
N LYS A 436 -12.82 -8.66 -5.91
CA LYS A 436 -11.37 -8.70 -5.76
C LYS A 436 -10.95 -7.74 -4.65
N LEU A 437 -10.23 -8.25 -3.67
CA LEU A 437 -9.79 -7.52 -2.48
C LEU A 437 -8.26 -7.48 -2.41
N ARG A 438 -7.73 -6.53 -1.63
CA ARG A 438 -6.30 -6.46 -1.31
C ARG A 438 -6.09 -6.21 0.17
N ASN A 439 -5.21 -7.01 0.77
CA ASN A 439 -4.61 -6.73 2.06
C ASN A 439 -3.54 -5.63 1.90
N PRO A 440 -3.66 -4.48 2.58
CA PRO A 440 -2.67 -3.40 2.52
C PRO A 440 -1.26 -3.80 2.99
N TRP A 441 -1.09 -4.96 3.61
CA TRP A 441 0.23 -5.47 4.01
C TRP A 441 1.01 -6.13 2.86
N GLY A 442 0.37 -6.35 1.71
CA GLY A 442 0.99 -7.02 0.57
C GLY A 442 1.26 -8.50 0.79
N GLU A 443 0.72 -9.08 1.86
CA GLU A 443 0.75 -10.51 2.17
C GLU A 443 -0.49 -10.93 2.96
N GLY A 444 -0.82 -12.22 2.91
CA GLY A 444 -1.92 -12.79 3.68
C GLY A 444 -3.26 -12.63 2.98
N GLU A 445 -3.78 -13.77 2.52
CA GLU A 445 -5.00 -13.89 1.71
C GLU A 445 -6.00 -14.84 2.38
N CYS A 446 -7.25 -14.82 1.91
CA CYS A 446 -8.21 -15.84 2.32
C CYS A 446 -7.70 -17.23 1.91
N THR A 447 -7.78 -18.21 2.80
CA THR A 447 -7.31 -19.59 2.55
C THR A 447 -8.42 -20.62 2.41
N SER A 448 -9.69 -20.22 2.65
CA SER A 448 -10.82 -21.16 2.72
C SER A 448 -11.86 -21.00 1.62
N SER A 449 -11.76 -19.98 0.76
CA SER A 449 -12.71 -19.77 -0.33
C SER A 449 -12.45 -20.75 -1.47
N MET A 450 -13.47 -21.02 -2.29
CA MET A 450 -13.26 -21.73 -3.56
C MET A 450 -12.60 -20.85 -4.63
N TRP A 451 -12.55 -19.54 -4.41
CA TRP A 451 -11.97 -18.52 -5.30
C TRP A 451 -10.62 -17.99 -4.82
N THR A 452 -9.93 -18.71 -3.92
CA THR A 452 -8.51 -18.43 -3.62
C THR A 452 -7.67 -18.63 -4.87
N ASP A 453 -6.44 -18.12 -4.89
CA ASP A 453 -5.52 -18.19 -6.04
C ASP A 453 -5.37 -19.56 -6.70
N ASP A 454 -5.43 -20.64 -5.92
CA ASP A 454 -5.45 -22.03 -6.38
C ASP A 454 -6.70 -22.80 -5.97
N GLY A 455 -7.77 -22.07 -5.70
CA GLY A 455 -9.09 -22.59 -5.38
C GLY A 455 -9.68 -23.37 -6.54
N CYS A 456 -10.46 -24.40 -6.20
CA CYS A 456 -11.07 -25.29 -7.18
C CYS A 456 -12.17 -24.63 -8.04
N GLY A 457 -12.67 -23.45 -7.65
CA GLY A 457 -13.67 -22.70 -8.41
C GLY A 457 -13.19 -22.32 -9.81
N TRP A 458 -11.90 -21.98 -9.96
CA TRP A 458 -11.31 -21.61 -11.25
C TRP A 458 -11.25 -22.76 -12.26
N GLU A 459 -11.16 -24.00 -11.78
CA GLU A 459 -11.19 -25.20 -12.64
C GLU A 459 -12.62 -25.64 -12.94
N GLN A 460 -13.53 -25.46 -11.99
CA GLN A 460 -14.95 -25.79 -12.14
C GLN A 460 -15.67 -24.83 -13.10
N PHE A 461 -15.27 -23.56 -13.14
CA PHE A 461 -15.88 -22.50 -13.95
C PHE A 461 -14.83 -21.76 -14.80
N PRO A 462 -14.33 -22.37 -15.90
CA PRO A 462 -13.30 -21.76 -16.75
C PRO A 462 -13.69 -20.40 -17.33
N GLU A 463 -14.97 -20.17 -17.61
CA GLU A 463 -15.50 -18.90 -18.10
C GLU A 463 -15.39 -17.78 -17.07
N VAL A 464 -15.53 -18.10 -15.78
CA VAL A 464 -15.32 -17.15 -14.68
C VAL A 464 -13.83 -16.84 -14.53
N LYS A 465 -12.98 -17.88 -14.65
CA LYS A 465 -11.53 -17.73 -14.65
C LYS A 465 -11.04 -16.81 -15.78
N GLU A 466 -11.58 -16.93 -16.98
CA GLU A 466 -11.20 -16.10 -18.13
C GLU A 466 -11.50 -14.61 -17.89
N VAL A 467 -12.62 -14.30 -17.21
CA VAL A 467 -12.99 -12.91 -16.90
C VAL A 467 -12.19 -12.35 -15.72
N CYS A 468 -11.99 -13.15 -14.67
CA CYS A 468 -11.31 -12.71 -13.46
C CYS A 468 -9.78 -12.68 -13.58
N ASP A 469 -9.23 -13.51 -14.47
CA ASP A 469 -7.79 -13.72 -14.67
C ASP A 469 -7.02 -13.80 -13.33
N PRO A 470 -7.32 -14.82 -12.50
CA PRO A 470 -6.71 -14.93 -11.19
C PRO A 470 -5.20 -15.19 -11.31
N VAL A 471 -4.46 -14.44 -10.52
CA VAL A 471 -3.03 -14.60 -10.35
C VAL A 471 -2.79 -15.62 -9.25
N LYS A 472 -1.73 -16.43 -9.34
CA LYS A 472 -1.27 -17.26 -8.24
C LYS A 472 -0.01 -16.67 -7.64
N ALA A 473 -0.14 -15.84 -6.62
CA ALA A 473 0.97 -15.22 -5.91
C ALA A 473 0.55 -14.81 -4.50
N ASN A 474 1.44 -14.95 -3.51
CA ASN A 474 1.20 -14.33 -2.20
C ASN A 474 1.55 -12.84 -2.29
N ASP A 475 0.60 -12.04 -2.79
CA ASP A 475 0.71 -10.60 -3.01
C ASP A 475 -0.37 -9.82 -2.22
N GLY A 476 -1.16 -10.53 -1.41
CA GLY A 476 -2.24 -9.98 -0.60
C GLY A 476 -3.52 -9.72 -1.40
N VAL A 477 -3.58 -10.07 -2.69
CA VAL A 477 -4.74 -9.88 -3.56
C VAL A 477 -5.48 -11.20 -3.71
N PHE A 478 -6.79 -11.20 -3.50
CA PHE A 478 -7.58 -12.43 -3.58
C PHE A 478 -9.02 -12.16 -3.98
N TRP A 479 -9.69 -13.20 -4.46
CA TRP A 479 -11.11 -13.17 -4.80
C TRP A 479 -11.97 -13.83 -3.72
N LEU A 480 -13.20 -13.31 -3.56
CA LEU A 480 -14.24 -13.91 -2.74
C LEU A 480 -15.58 -13.84 -3.47
N SER A 481 -16.49 -14.74 -3.12
CA SER A 481 -17.91 -14.54 -3.43
C SER A 481 -18.49 -13.37 -2.62
N SER A 482 -19.55 -12.74 -3.12
CA SER A 482 -20.28 -11.68 -2.40
C SER A 482 -20.76 -12.15 -1.03
N ASP A 483 -21.29 -13.38 -0.93
CA ASP A 483 -21.73 -14.01 0.33
C ASP A 483 -20.60 -14.14 1.36
N GLU A 484 -19.43 -14.62 0.92
CA GLU A 484 -18.25 -14.71 1.77
C GLU A 484 -17.74 -13.33 2.20
N MET A 485 -17.75 -12.37 1.28
CA MET A 485 -17.38 -10.99 1.58
C MET A 485 -18.26 -10.42 2.70
N PHE A 486 -19.59 -10.53 2.59
CA PHE A 486 -20.48 -10.02 3.63
C PHE A 486 -20.37 -10.76 4.97
N LYS A 487 -19.90 -12.02 4.95
CA LYS A 487 -19.63 -12.79 6.17
C LYS A 487 -18.39 -12.27 6.92
N TYR A 488 -17.30 -12.02 6.20
CA TYR A 488 -16.03 -11.59 6.79
C TYR A 488 -15.98 -10.07 7.06
N PHE A 489 -16.66 -9.29 6.23
CA PHE A 489 -16.59 -7.83 6.23
C PHE A 489 -17.96 -7.20 6.52
N PRO A 490 -18.32 -7.00 7.80
CA PRO A 490 -19.60 -6.40 8.16
C PRO A 490 -19.69 -4.90 7.84
N THR A 491 -18.56 -4.25 7.57
CA THR A 491 -18.45 -2.81 7.35
C THR A 491 -17.87 -2.52 5.97
N ILE A 492 -18.51 -1.61 5.23
CA ILE A 492 -18.09 -1.15 3.92
C ILE A 492 -17.87 0.36 3.99
N TYR A 493 -16.73 0.83 3.47
CA TYR A 493 -16.36 2.23 3.38
C TYR A 493 -16.37 2.68 1.93
N LEU A 494 -16.89 3.87 1.66
CA LEU A 494 -16.99 4.43 0.32
C LEU A 494 -16.55 5.90 0.32
N CYS A 495 -15.64 6.25 -0.58
CA CYS A 495 -15.39 7.63 -1.00
C CYS A 495 -16.16 7.87 -2.30
N ALA A 496 -17.24 8.65 -2.23
CA ALA A 496 -18.07 8.97 -3.39
C ALA A 496 -17.46 10.09 -4.23
N MET A 497 -16.26 9.81 -4.76
CA MET A 497 -15.53 10.69 -5.66
C MET A 497 -15.16 9.91 -6.92
N ASN A 498 -15.51 10.45 -8.08
CA ASN A 498 -15.07 9.90 -9.34
C ASN A 498 -13.55 10.12 -9.48
N MET A 499 -12.77 9.05 -9.42
CA MET A 499 -11.32 9.16 -9.45
C MET A 499 -10.77 9.64 -10.80
N SER A 500 -11.53 9.51 -11.90
CA SER A 500 -11.16 10.13 -13.19
C SER A 500 -11.20 11.65 -13.12
N GLU A 501 -12.13 12.22 -12.36
CA GLU A 501 -12.24 13.67 -12.13
C GLU A 501 -11.22 14.14 -11.10
N PHE A 502 -10.97 13.32 -10.07
CA PHE A 502 -9.94 13.61 -9.09
C PHE A 502 -8.55 13.73 -9.73
N VAL A 503 -8.20 12.92 -10.72
CA VAL A 503 -6.84 12.93 -11.30
C VAL A 503 -6.61 14.09 -12.27
N GLN A 504 -7.66 14.66 -12.87
CA GLN A 504 -7.57 15.84 -13.75
C GLN A 504 -7.16 17.10 -12.97
#